data_AF-A0A7C1WSR8-F1
#
_entry.id   AF-A0A7C1WSR8-F1
#
_cell.length_a   1.000
_cell.length_b   1.000
_cell.length_c   1.000
_cell.angle_alpha   90.00
_cell.angle_beta   90.00
_cell.angle_gamma   90.00
#
_symmetry.space_group_name_H-M   'P 1'
#
loop_
_entity.id
_entity.type
_entity.pdbx_description
1 polymer ?
#
loop_
_entity_poly.entity_id
_entity_poly.type
_entity_poly.pdbx_seq_one_letter_code
_entity_poly.pdbx_strand_id
1 'polypeptide(L)'
;MAAWEELHRMICSVRFARAEIIFQEGEPAFGLYIICTGKVKLAKRSPEGKIQIMKLLGPGEILGEKSSFDHEVYSAYAKTLEDTKLHFIERADFIDFLTQHPEVALKLLDKLSRELKAFQGKLIETAYQNSTLRLARMLLLMAKTYGEPAPLGIYVGLELSRAELAEMASISTETAIRTLSQFKDQGLIELEGHKIYIHDREKLASLTEPLRVTLRENLL
;
A
#
# COMPACT_ATOMS: atom_id res chain seq x y z
N MET A 1 14.20 -23.89 -5.44
CA MET A 1 15.18 -23.86 -6.55
C MET A 1 14.45 -24.12 -7.87
N ALA A 2 13.84 -25.30 -8.08
CA ALA A 2 13.09 -25.62 -9.30
C ALA A 2 11.91 -24.66 -9.62
N ALA A 3 11.04 -24.37 -8.66
CA ALA A 3 9.90 -23.46 -8.86
C ALA A 3 10.31 -22.03 -9.32
N TRP A 4 11.47 -21.54 -8.86
CA TRP A 4 11.94 -20.20 -9.23
C TRP A 4 12.46 -20.15 -10.67
N GLU A 5 13.12 -21.22 -11.12
CA GLU A 5 13.61 -21.34 -12.50
C GLU A 5 12.46 -21.46 -13.51
N GLU A 6 11.38 -22.13 -13.13
CA GLU A 6 10.18 -22.24 -13.97
C GLU A 6 9.44 -20.90 -14.06
N LEU A 7 9.24 -20.22 -12.93
CA LEU A 7 8.64 -18.88 -12.89
C LEU A 7 9.43 -17.88 -13.76
N HIS A 8 10.77 -17.95 -13.74
CA HIS A 8 11.65 -17.12 -14.56
C HIS A 8 11.38 -17.22 -16.07
N ARG A 9 10.85 -18.36 -16.57
CA ARG A 9 10.53 -18.55 -17.99
C ARG A 9 9.20 -17.92 -18.39
N MET A 10 8.30 -17.72 -17.43
CA MET A 10 6.95 -17.14 -17.63
C MET A 10 6.94 -15.62 -17.41
N ILE A 11 8.02 -15.06 -16.88
CA ILE A 11 8.11 -13.65 -16.51
C ILE A 11 8.45 -12.77 -17.70
N CYS A 12 7.63 -11.74 -17.92
CA CYS A 12 7.96 -10.60 -18.76
C CYS A 12 8.33 -9.38 -17.90
N SER A 13 9.53 -8.84 -18.05
CA SER A 13 9.96 -7.65 -17.31
C SER A 13 9.39 -6.38 -17.93
N VAL A 14 8.69 -5.58 -17.14
CA VAL A 14 8.13 -4.29 -17.55
C VAL A 14 8.60 -3.16 -16.62
N ARG A 15 8.69 -1.94 -17.15
CA ARG A 15 9.14 -0.76 -16.41
C ARG A 15 8.12 0.35 -16.57
N PHE A 16 7.89 1.07 -15.48
CA PHE A 16 7.01 2.21 -15.42
C PHE A 16 7.75 3.38 -14.75
N ALA A 17 7.66 4.56 -15.33
CA ALA A 17 8.15 5.78 -14.69
C ALA A 17 7.24 6.18 -13.52
N ARG A 18 7.71 7.08 -12.65
CA ARG A 18 6.87 7.68 -11.59
C ARG A 18 5.56 8.23 -12.17
N ALA A 19 4.46 7.98 -11.47
CA ALA A 19 3.11 8.45 -11.78
C ALA A 19 2.46 7.86 -13.04
N GLU A 20 2.97 6.74 -13.56
CA GLU A 20 2.31 5.96 -14.61
C GLU A 20 1.29 4.97 -14.04
N ILE A 21 0.27 4.67 -14.85
CA ILE A 21 -0.80 3.73 -14.51
C ILE A 21 -0.42 2.36 -15.05
N ILE A 22 -0.46 1.34 -14.19
CA ILE A 22 -0.17 -0.05 -14.56
C ILE A 22 -1.42 -0.69 -15.16
N PHE A 23 -2.58 -0.46 -14.53
CA PHE A 23 -3.90 -0.86 -15.01
C PHE A 23 -4.99 0.01 -14.37
N GLN A 24 -6.15 0.10 -15.03
CA GLN A 24 -7.34 0.79 -14.54
C GLN A 24 -8.35 -0.16 -13.90
N GLU A 25 -9.19 0.41 -13.04
CA GLU A 25 -10.39 -0.29 -12.57
C GLU A 25 -11.33 -0.58 -13.76
N GLY A 26 -11.84 -1.80 -13.84
CA GLY A 26 -12.72 -2.25 -14.92
C GLY A 26 -12.01 -2.76 -16.17
N GLU A 27 -10.69 -2.64 -16.27
CA GLU A 27 -9.94 -3.26 -17.36
C GLU A 27 -9.85 -4.78 -17.16
N PRO A 28 -9.90 -5.59 -18.24
CA PRO A 28 -9.70 -7.03 -18.15
C PRO A 28 -8.37 -7.39 -17.47
N ALA A 29 -8.41 -8.28 -16.48
CA ALA A 29 -7.19 -8.73 -15.81
C ALA A 29 -6.52 -9.87 -16.60
N PHE A 30 -5.54 -9.52 -17.42
CA PHE A 30 -4.78 -10.49 -18.25
C PHE A 30 -3.76 -11.30 -17.46
N GLY A 31 -3.43 -10.85 -16.26
CA GLY A 31 -2.44 -11.50 -15.40
C GLY A 31 -2.12 -10.66 -14.18
N LEU A 32 -1.01 -11.00 -13.56
CA LEU A 32 -0.54 -10.36 -12.33
C LEU A 32 0.84 -9.74 -12.51
N TYR A 33 1.19 -8.87 -11.58
CA TYR A 33 2.49 -8.21 -11.54
C TYR A 33 3.17 -8.47 -10.20
N ILE A 34 4.46 -8.76 -10.22
CA ILE A 34 5.31 -8.85 -9.04
C ILE A 34 6.23 -7.64 -9.03
N ILE A 35 6.27 -6.89 -7.92
CA ILE A 35 7.11 -5.70 -7.80
C ILE A 35 8.55 -6.12 -7.51
N CYS A 36 9.47 -5.74 -8.40
CA CYS A 36 10.91 -6.00 -8.21
C CYS A 36 11.57 -4.84 -7.46
N THR A 37 11.29 -3.62 -7.90
CA THR A 37 11.77 -2.37 -7.30
C THR A 37 10.72 -1.29 -7.49
N GLY A 38 10.71 -0.28 -6.63
CA GLY A 38 9.75 0.82 -6.70
C GLY A 38 8.58 0.64 -5.74
N LYS A 39 7.63 1.56 -5.81
CA LYS A 39 6.42 1.57 -4.99
C LYS A 39 5.19 1.90 -5.83
N VAL A 40 4.09 1.20 -5.55
CA VAL A 40 2.83 1.32 -6.28
C VAL A 40 1.71 1.58 -5.29
N LYS A 41 0.79 2.49 -5.61
CA LYS A 41 -0.49 2.60 -4.90
C LYS A 41 -1.57 1.84 -5.65
N LEU A 42 -2.37 1.09 -4.90
CA LEU A 42 -3.62 0.50 -5.36
C LEU A 42 -4.76 1.34 -4.77
N ALA A 43 -5.63 1.88 -5.62
CA ALA A 43 -6.66 2.81 -5.20
C ALA A 43 -7.96 2.60 -5.98
N LYS A 44 -9.08 2.98 -5.37
CA LYS A 44 -10.41 2.90 -5.98
C LYS A 44 -11.01 4.30 -6.06
N ARG A 45 -11.84 4.53 -7.07
CA ARG A 45 -12.58 5.79 -7.22
C ARG A 45 -14.04 5.56 -6.83
N SER A 46 -14.60 6.43 -5.99
CA SER A 46 -16.03 6.44 -5.68
C SER A 46 -16.82 7.00 -6.87
N PRO A 47 -18.14 6.74 -6.96
CA PRO A 47 -19.00 7.34 -7.97
C PRO A 47 -18.95 8.89 -8.00
N GLU A 48 -18.72 9.51 -6.84
CA GLU A 48 -18.57 10.96 -6.68
C GLU A 48 -17.15 11.47 -7.02
N GLY A 49 -16.28 10.59 -7.54
CA GLY A 49 -14.94 10.92 -7.98
C GLY A 49 -13.88 10.96 -6.88
N LYS A 50 -14.23 10.67 -5.62
CA LYS A 50 -13.27 10.61 -4.51
C LYS A 50 -12.37 9.39 -4.66
N ILE A 51 -11.07 9.56 -4.47
CA ILE A 51 -10.12 8.46 -4.54
C ILE A 51 -9.88 7.95 -3.10
N GLN A 52 -9.78 6.64 -2.96
CA GLN A 52 -9.38 5.99 -1.72
C GLN A 52 -8.18 5.09 -2.02
N ILE A 53 -7.03 5.38 -1.40
CA ILE A 53 -5.88 4.48 -1.45
C ILE A 53 -6.20 3.28 -0.55
N MET A 54 -6.23 2.09 -1.15
CA MET A 54 -6.54 0.85 -0.46
C MET A 54 -5.27 0.21 0.11
N LYS A 55 -4.17 0.31 -0.63
CA LYS A 55 -2.89 -0.31 -0.27
C LYS A 55 -1.72 0.42 -0.94
N LEU A 56 -0.57 0.45 -0.26
CA LEU A 56 0.73 0.75 -0.85
C LEU A 56 1.52 -0.53 -0.95
N LEU A 57 2.09 -0.78 -2.13
CA LEU A 57 2.80 -2.01 -2.44
C LEU A 57 4.27 -1.73 -2.77
N GLY A 58 5.15 -2.57 -2.26
CA GLY A 58 6.60 -2.50 -2.49
C GLY A 58 7.21 -3.81 -3.03
N PRO A 59 8.55 -3.90 -3.10
CA PRO A 59 9.24 -5.06 -3.63
C PRO A 59 8.81 -6.39 -2.98
N GLY A 60 8.61 -7.41 -3.80
CA GLY A 60 8.14 -8.74 -3.41
C GLY A 60 6.62 -8.87 -3.30
N GLU A 61 5.87 -7.77 -3.39
CA GLU A 61 4.40 -7.82 -3.40
C GLU A 61 3.82 -8.06 -4.79
N ILE A 62 2.60 -8.61 -4.78
CA ILE A 62 1.86 -9.01 -5.99
C ILE A 62 0.67 -8.06 -6.17
N LEU A 63 0.42 -7.68 -7.42
CA LEU A 63 -0.72 -6.90 -7.88
C LEU A 63 -1.54 -7.73 -8.87
N GLY A 64 -2.87 -7.58 -8.84
CA GLY A 64 -3.76 -8.22 -9.81
C GLY A 64 -4.03 -9.70 -9.53
N GLU A 65 -3.52 -10.24 -8.41
CA GLU A 65 -3.69 -11.64 -8.03
C GLU A 65 -5.17 -11.99 -7.82
N LYS A 66 -5.96 -11.07 -7.26
CA LYS A 66 -7.39 -11.30 -6.94
C LYS A 66 -8.21 -11.51 -8.21
N SER A 67 -8.09 -10.57 -9.15
CA SER A 67 -8.75 -10.63 -10.46
C SER A 67 -8.24 -11.78 -11.35
N SER A 68 -7.06 -12.32 -11.06
CA SER A 68 -6.51 -13.47 -11.78
C SER A 68 -7.18 -14.80 -11.39
N PHE A 69 -7.90 -14.89 -10.27
CA PHE A 69 -8.58 -16.13 -9.86
C PHE A 69 -10.05 -16.19 -10.31
N ASP A 70 -10.78 -15.09 -10.27
CA ASP A 70 -12.21 -15.03 -10.55
C ASP A 70 -12.58 -14.77 -12.03
N HIS A 71 -11.58 -14.58 -12.91
CA HIS A 71 -11.77 -14.20 -14.32
C HIS A 71 -12.43 -12.82 -14.50
N GLU A 72 -12.26 -11.93 -13.52
CA GLU A 72 -12.87 -10.62 -13.59
C GLU A 72 -11.90 -9.53 -14.06
N VAL A 73 -12.43 -8.32 -14.08
CA VAL A 73 -11.69 -7.08 -14.30
C VAL A 73 -10.86 -6.71 -13.07
N TYR A 74 -9.88 -5.82 -13.25
CA TYR A 74 -9.22 -5.19 -12.10
C TYR A 74 -10.24 -4.41 -11.26
N SER A 75 -10.34 -4.73 -9.97
CA SER A 75 -11.33 -4.14 -9.04
C SER A 75 -10.94 -2.76 -8.48
N ALA A 76 -9.74 -2.29 -8.84
CA ALA A 76 -9.12 -1.03 -8.46
C ALA A 76 -8.09 -0.64 -9.53
N TYR A 77 -7.59 0.59 -9.52
CA TYR A 77 -6.50 1.02 -10.39
C TYR A 77 -5.16 1.00 -9.64
N ALA A 78 -4.08 0.72 -10.37
CA ALA A 78 -2.72 0.73 -9.84
C ALA A 78 -1.87 1.82 -10.50
N LYS A 79 -1.16 2.62 -9.69
CA LYS A 79 -0.32 3.73 -10.15
C LYS A 79 1.02 3.75 -9.43
N THR A 80 2.11 3.97 -10.15
CA THR A 80 3.46 4.06 -9.57
C THR A 80 3.64 5.35 -8.77
N LEU A 81 4.34 5.26 -7.65
CA LEU A 81 4.73 6.41 -6.80
C LEU A 81 6.16 6.87 -7.07
N GLU A 82 6.98 5.99 -7.64
CA GLU A 82 8.36 6.20 -8.06
C GLU A 82 8.67 5.28 -9.26
N ASP A 83 9.85 5.41 -9.87
CA ASP A 83 10.25 4.54 -10.98
C ASP A 83 10.23 3.08 -10.53
N THR A 84 9.44 2.26 -11.22
CA THR A 84 9.06 0.91 -10.78
C THR A 84 9.40 -0.11 -11.84
N LYS A 85 9.96 -1.25 -11.40
CA LYS A 85 10.20 -2.43 -12.24
C LYS A 85 9.31 -3.56 -11.75
N LEU A 86 8.61 -4.20 -12.68
CA LEU A 86 7.68 -5.28 -12.40
C LEU A 86 8.01 -6.50 -13.25
N HIS A 87 7.58 -7.65 -12.78
CA HIS A 87 7.48 -8.88 -13.55
C HIS A 87 6.01 -9.16 -13.80
N PHE A 88 5.60 -9.14 -15.06
CA PHE A 88 4.27 -9.57 -15.48
C PHE A 88 4.27 -11.07 -15.73
N ILE A 89 3.22 -11.74 -15.27
CA ILE A 89 2.98 -13.16 -15.52
C ILE A 89 1.56 -13.29 -16.06
N GLU A 90 1.43 -13.93 -17.22
CA GLU A 90 0.12 -14.24 -17.77
C GLU A 90 -0.64 -15.13 -16.81
N ARG A 91 -1.95 -14.92 -16.77
CA ARG A 91 -2.80 -15.60 -15.82
C ARG A 91 -2.76 -17.12 -15.99
N ALA A 92 -2.85 -17.62 -17.22
CA ALA A 92 -2.87 -19.06 -17.49
C ALA A 92 -1.60 -19.72 -16.95
N ASP A 93 -0.43 -19.13 -17.27
CA ASP A 93 0.87 -19.55 -16.76
C ASP A 93 0.92 -19.55 -15.23
N PHE A 94 0.35 -18.53 -14.59
CA PHE A 94 0.33 -18.47 -13.12
C PHE A 94 -0.54 -19.57 -12.49
N ILE A 95 -1.71 -19.85 -13.05
CA ILE A 95 -2.59 -20.92 -12.54
C ILE A 95 -1.94 -22.30 -12.74
N ASP A 96 -1.33 -22.54 -13.90
CA ASP A 96 -0.61 -23.78 -14.18
C ASP A 96 0.59 -23.94 -13.22
N PHE A 97 1.33 -22.85 -12.99
CA PHE A 97 2.42 -22.82 -12.01
C PHE A 97 1.95 -23.17 -10.59
N LEU A 98 0.85 -22.58 -10.11
CA LEU A 98 0.30 -22.90 -8.79
C LEU A 98 -0.18 -24.35 -8.67
N THR A 99 -0.65 -24.93 -9.77
CA THR A 99 -1.09 -26.33 -9.82
C THR A 99 0.10 -27.29 -9.70
N GLN A 100 1.23 -26.92 -10.31
CA GLN A 100 2.48 -27.70 -10.25
C GLN A 100 3.25 -27.51 -8.94
N HIS A 101 3.09 -26.36 -8.27
CA HIS A 101 3.77 -26.01 -7.01
C HIS A 101 2.76 -25.65 -5.90
N PRO A 102 2.02 -26.62 -5.32
CA PRO A 102 0.98 -26.36 -4.33
C PRO A 102 1.47 -25.66 -3.06
N GLU A 103 2.75 -25.81 -2.70
CA GLU A 103 3.36 -25.09 -1.59
C GLU A 103 3.40 -23.58 -1.81
N VAL A 104 3.49 -23.12 -3.07
CA VAL A 104 3.39 -21.70 -3.41
C VAL A 104 1.95 -21.22 -3.27
N ALA A 105 0.97 -22.03 -3.69
CA ALA A 105 -0.45 -21.73 -3.52
C ALA A 105 -0.82 -21.58 -2.03
N LEU A 106 -0.29 -22.44 -1.15
CA LEU A 106 -0.50 -22.32 0.30
C LEU A 106 0.09 -21.03 0.88
N LYS A 107 1.27 -20.60 0.41
CA LYS A 107 1.86 -19.31 0.83
C LYS A 107 1.04 -18.12 0.36
N LEU A 108 0.50 -18.19 -0.86
CA LEU A 108 -0.40 -17.16 -1.38
C LEU A 108 -1.70 -17.09 -0.56
N LEU A 109 -2.27 -18.24 -0.20
CA LEU A 109 -3.46 -18.30 0.66
C LEU A 109 -3.20 -17.70 2.04
N ASP A 110 -2.06 -18.00 2.66
CA ASP A 110 -1.65 -17.38 3.93
C ASP A 110 -1.51 -15.85 3.80
N LYS A 111 -0.88 -15.35 2.73
CA LYS A 111 -0.82 -13.91 2.42
C LYS A 111 -2.23 -13.32 2.33
N LEU A 112 -3.12 -13.91 1.54
CA LEU A 112 -4.49 -13.41 1.37
C LEU A 112 -5.29 -13.43 2.69
N SER A 113 -5.10 -14.45 3.53
CA SER A 113 -5.71 -14.53 4.87
C SER A 113 -5.24 -13.39 5.77
N ARG A 114 -3.93 -13.08 5.76
CA ARG A 114 -3.37 -11.93 6.48
C ARG A 114 -3.92 -10.61 5.97
N GLU A 115 -4.01 -10.44 4.65
CA GLU A 115 -4.59 -9.24 4.05
C GLU A 115 -6.06 -9.04 4.43
N LEU A 116 -6.85 -10.11 4.44
CA LEU A 116 -8.26 -10.05 4.83
C LEU A 116 -8.42 -9.62 6.30
N LYS A 117 -7.62 -10.18 7.20
CA LYS A 117 -7.59 -9.77 8.61
C LYS A 117 -7.21 -8.29 8.77
N ALA A 118 -6.24 -7.82 7.99
CA ALA A 118 -5.84 -6.42 8.01
C ALA A 118 -6.95 -5.49 7.51
N PHE A 119 -7.64 -5.87 6.44
CA PHE A 119 -8.79 -5.13 5.92
C PHE A 119 -9.92 -5.02 6.94
N GLN A 120 -10.24 -6.11 7.65
CA GLN A 120 -11.23 -6.09 8.74
C GLN A 120 -10.84 -5.12 9.87
N GLY A 121 -9.55 -5.06 10.22
CA GLY A 121 -9.03 -4.08 11.17
C GLY A 121 -9.26 -2.63 10.71
N LYS A 122 -8.95 -2.34 9.44
CA LYS A 122 -9.15 -1.01 8.85
C LYS A 122 -10.63 -0.57 8.81
N LEU A 123 -11.56 -1.50 8.62
CA LEU A 123 -13.00 -1.21 8.70
C LEU A 123 -13.39 -0.71 10.11
N ILE A 124 -12.90 -1.38 11.16
CA ILE A 124 -13.17 -0.98 12.56
C ILE A 124 -12.53 0.38 12.85
N GLU A 125 -11.29 0.62 12.41
CA GLU A 125 -10.63 1.92 12.59
C GLU A 125 -11.40 3.06 11.91
N THR A 126 -11.87 2.83 10.69
CA THR A 126 -12.61 3.83 9.92
C THR A 126 -13.95 4.17 10.59
N ALA A 127 -14.63 3.17 11.15
CA ALA A 127 -15.93 3.33 11.81
C ALA A 127 -15.84 4.06 13.16
N TYR A 128 -14.75 3.88 13.92
CA TYR A 128 -14.70 4.28 15.34
C TYR A 128 -13.57 5.25 15.71
N GLN A 129 -12.64 5.60 14.81
CA GLN A 129 -11.54 6.54 15.13
C GLN A 129 -11.75 7.95 14.58
N ASN A 130 -11.34 8.94 15.38
CA ASN A 130 -11.24 10.32 14.95
C ASN A 130 -10.20 10.48 13.83
N SER A 131 -10.51 11.31 12.84
CA SER A 131 -9.64 11.75 11.74
C SER A 131 -8.18 12.02 12.11
N THR A 132 -7.92 12.74 13.20
CA THR A 132 -6.57 13.03 13.70
C THR A 132 -5.79 11.77 14.06
N LEU A 133 -6.45 10.80 14.71
CA LEU A 133 -5.83 9.56 15.16
C LEU A 133 -5.45 8.67 13.98
N ARG A 134 -6.32 8.60 12.97
CA ARG A 134 -6.06 7.84 11.74
C ARG A 134 -4.81 8.36 11.04
N LEU A 135 -4.65 9.67 10.93
CA LEU A 135 -3.48 10.26 10.29
C LEU A 135 -2.18 9.99 11.08
N ALA A 136 -2.20 10.12 12.41
CA ALA A 136 -1.05 9.80 13.25
C ALA A 136 -0.64 8.33 13.12
N ARG A 137 -1.59 7.39 13.19
CA ARG A 137 -1.33 5.95 13.02
C ARG A 137 -0.73 5.65 11.66
N MET A 138 -1.31 6.22 10.60
CA MET A 138 -0.84 6.02 9.24
C MET A 138 0.62 6.46 9.10
N LEU A 139 0.98 7.65 9.60
CA LEU A 139 2.37 8.12 9.58
C LEU A 139 3.32 7.20 10.36
N LEU A 140 2.91 6.72 11.54
CA LEU A 140 3.70 5.78 12.35
C LEU A 140 3.90 4.44 11.62
N LEU A 141 2.86 3.92 10.96
CA LEU A 141 2.94 2.69 10.19
C LEU A 141 3.81 2.86 8.95
N MET A 142 3.71 3.99 8.24
CA MET A 142 4.60 4.31 7.12
C MET A 142 6.06 4.40 7.56
N ALA A 143 6.34 5.11 8.66
CA ALA A 143 7.69 5.20 9.21
C ALA A 143 8.24 3.85 9.68
N LYS A 144 7.39 2.95 10.16
CA LYS A 144 7.80 1.58 10.51
C LYS A 144 8.13 0.73 9.27
N THR A 145 7.37 0.90 8.19
CA THR A 145 7.47 0.05 6.98
C THR A 145 8.53 0.57 6.00
N TYR A 146 8.62 1.88 5.83
CA TYR A 146 9.45 2.52 4.80
C TYR A 146 10.44 3.54 5.39
N GLY A 147 10.38 3.80 6.68
CA GLY A 147 11.11 4.92 7.27
C GLY A 147 12.60 4.66 7.41
N GLU A 148 13.35 5.74 7.31
CA GLU A 148 14.81 5.75 7.42
C GLU A 148 15.25 6.77 8.48
N PRO A 149 16.30 6.48 9.27
CA PRO A 149 16.90 7.47 10.16
C PRO A 149 17.39 8.70 9.39
N ALA A 150 17.06 9.89 9.88
CA ALA A 150 17.44 11.17 9.29
C ALA A 150 17.84 12.18 10.40
N PRO A 151 18.54 13.27 10.06
CA PRO A 151 18.92 14.29 11.05
C PRO A 151 17.72 14.92 11.77
N LEU A 152 16.58 15.00 11.09
CA LEU A 152 15.30 15.53 11.61
C LEU A 152 14.42 14.43 12.24
N GLY A 153 14.97 13.29 12.65
CA GLY A 153 14.22 12.17 13.23
C GLY A 153 14.03 11.03 12.22
N ILE A 154 12.82 10.49 12.11
CA ILE A 154 12.54 9.39 11.16
C ILE A 154 11.89 9.97 9.91
N TYR A 155 12.58 9.93 8.77
CA TYR A 155 11.93 10.21 7.49
C TYR A 155 10.93 9.10 7.20
N VAL A 156 9.68 9.46 6.87
CA VAL A 156 8.58 8.49 6.67
C VAL A 156 8.78 7.62 5.40
N GLY A 157 9.74 7.96 4.53
CA GLY A 157 10.16 7.11 3.42
C GLY A 157 9.29 7.18 2.16
N LEU A 158 8.27 8.05 2.15
CA LEU A 158 7.32 8.19 1.06
C LEU A 158 6.94 9.65 0.85
N GLU A 159 7.04 10.12 -0.40
CA GLU A 159 6.63 11.45 -0.80
C GLU A 159 5.20 11.41 -1.36
N LEU A 160 4.22 11.55 -0.46
CA LEU A 160 2.81 11.64 -0.81
C LEU A 160 2.34 13.10 -0.80
N SER A 161 1.49 13.45 -1.77
CA SER A 161 0.75 14.71 -1.74
C SER A 161 -0.22 14.75 -0.54
N ARG A 162 -0.67 15.96 -0.17
CA ARG A 162 -1.65 16.11 0.91
C ARG A 162 -2.98 15.44 0.58
N ALA A 163 -3.36 15.42 -0.70
CA ALA A 163 -4.51 14.66 -1.18
C ALA A 163 -4.29 13.16 -0.95
N GLU A 164 -3.17 12.60 -1.38
CA GLU A 164 -2.89 11.15 -1.19
C GLU A 164 -2.84 10.74 0.29
N LEU A 165 -2.29 11.57 1.17
CA LEU A 165 -2.33 11.32 2.62
C LEU A 165 -3.78 11.29 3.14
N ALA A 166 -4.64 12.18 2.63
CA ALA A 166 -6.04 12.24 3.00
C ALA A 166 -6.84 11.04 2.46
N GLU A 167 -6.61 10.68 1.19
CA GLU A 167 -7.17 9.50 0.55
C GLU A 167 -6.78 8.24 1.34
N MET A 168 -5.55 8.16 1.82
CA MET A 168 -5.04 7.01 2.56
C MET A 168 -5.57 6.93 3.99
N ALA A 169 -5.66 8.07 4.70
CA ALA A 169 -6.24 8.16 6.05
C ALA A 169 -7.78 8.22 6.08
N SER A 170 -8.43 8.15 4.91
CA SER A 170 -9.88 8.28 4.73
C SER A 170 -10.46 9.53 5.41
N ILE A 171 -9.84 10.69 5.13
CA ILE A 171 -10.25 12.01 5.64
C ILE A 171 -10.30 13.02 4.48
N SER A 172 -10.85 14.22 4.71
CA SER A 172 -10.76 15.28 3.71
C SER A 172 -9.34 15.83 3.61
N THR A 173 -8.94 16.28 2.41
CA THR A 173 -7.64 16.95 2.19
C THR A 173 -7.44 18.13 3.14
N GLU A 174 -8.50 18.92 3.37
CA GLU A 174 -8.48 20.03 4.34
C GLU A 174 -8.18 19.55 5.76
N THR A 175 -8.80 18.44 6.19
CA THR A 175 -8.55 17.86 7.51
C THR A 175 -7.14 17.34 7.62
N ALA A 176 -6.62 16.67 6.58
CA ALA A 176 -5.23 16.21 6.56
C ALA A 176 -4.24 17.38 6.69
N ILE A 177 -4.45 18.47 5.95
CA ILE A 177 -3.62 19.69 6.04
C ILE A 177 -3.67 20.26 7.46
N ARG A 178 -4.87 20.47 8.00
CA ARG A 178 -5.07 21.03 9.35
C ARG A 178 -4.40 20.17 10.43
N THR A 179 -4.56 18.86 10.37
CA THR A 179 -3.96 17.92 11.33
C THR A 179 -2.43 17.88 11.20
N LEU A 180 -1.88 17.92 9.99
CA LEU A 180 -0.42 17.97 9.79
C LEU A 180 0.19 19.27 10.35
N SER A 181 -0.46 20.41 10.13
CA SER A 181 -0.05 21.68 10.75
C SER A 181 -0.08 21.59 12.27
N GLN A 182 -1.14 21.03 12.85
CA GLN A 182 -1.24 20.82 14.29
C GLN A 182 -0.10 19.93 14.83
N PHE A 183 0.24 18.84 14.15
CA PHE A 183 1.36 17.99 14.55
C PHE A 183 2.71 18.72 14.47
N LYS A 184 2.89 19.56 13.45
CA LYS A 184 4.09 20.41 13.32
C LYS A 184 4.17 21.43 14.45
N ASP A 185 3.09 22.16 14.72
CA ASP A 185 3.05 23.18 15.78
C ASP A 185 3.30 22.59 17.18
N GLN A 186 2.97 21.31 17.38
CA GLN A 186 3.25 20.56 18.61
C GLN A 186 4.66 19.95 18.67
N GLY A 187 5.48 20.13 17.63
CA GLY A 187 6.82 19.58 17.51
C GLY A 187 6.87 18.06 17.30
N LEU A 188 5.77 17.43 16.88
CA LEU A 188 5.71 15.98 16.67
C LEU A 188 6.34 15.56 15.34
N ILE A 189 6.18 16.40 14.32
CA ILE A 189 6.67 16.17 12.96
C ILE A 189 7.30 17.44 12.40
N GLU A 190 8.11 17.28 11.36
CA GLU A 190 8.57 18.37 10.49
C GLU A 190 8.17 18.09 9.04
N LEU A 191 7.93 19.18 8.29
CA LEU A 191 7.43 19.12 6.91
C LEU A 191 8.37 19.87 5.97
N GLU A 192 8.95 19.15 5.00
CA GLU A 192 9.75 19.73 3.92
C GLU A 192 9.13 19.37 2.57
N GLY A 193 8.27 20.24 2.03
CA GLY A 193 7.50 19.94 0.81
C GLY A 193 6.58 18.72 1.02
N HIS A 194 6.84 17.63 0.28
CA HIS A 194 6.15 16.34 0.43
C HIS A 194 6.81 15.40 1.44
N LYS A 195 8.01 15.73 1.94
CA LYS A 195 8.69 14.94 2.95
C LYS A 195 8.12 15.23 4.33
N ILE A 196 7.98 14.16 5.11
CA ILE A 196 7.51 14.20 6.49
C ILE A 196 8.57 13.49 7.33
N TYR A 197 9.00 14.15 8.41
CA TYR A 197 9.89 13.59 9.40
C TYR A 197 9.15 13.49 10.74
N ILE A 198 9.25 12.35 11.41
CA ILE A 198 8.71 12.17 12.76
C ILE A 198 9.82 12.46 13.76
N HIS A 199 9.67 13.53 14.53
CA HIS A 199 10.61 13.92 15.59
C HIS A 199 10.39 13.09 16.86
N ASP A 200 9.14 13.02 17.31
CA ASP A 200 8.77 12.35 18.56
C ASP A 200 7.78 11.23 18.28
N ARG A 201 8.32 10.04 18.00
CA ARG A 201 7.54 8.84 17.71
C ARG A 201 6.67 8.43 18.90
N GLU A 202 7.17 8.56 20.12
CA GLU A 202 6.46 8.11 21.32
C GLU A 202 5.27 9.01 21.61
N LYS A 203 5.45 10.33 21.55
CA LYS A 203 4.37 11.29 21.74
C LYS A 203 3.34 11.22 20.62
N LEU A 204 3.77 11.05 19.36
CA LEU A 204 2.83 10.81 18.26
C LEU A 204 2.04 9.50 18.45
N ALA A 205 2.69 8.45 18.95
CA ALA A 205 2.03 7.19 19.28
C ALA A 205 1.07 7.30 20.47
N SER A 206 1.35 8.15 21.46
CA SER A 206 0.46 8.38 22.59
C SER A 206 -0.87 9.04 22.21
N LEU A 207 -0.92 9.74 21.08
CA LEU A 207 -2.18 10.22 20.52
C LEU A 207 -3.06 9.05 20.08
N THR A 208 -2.45 7.97 19.60
CA THR A 208 -3.16 6.81 19.09
C THR A 208 -3.47 5.84 20.24
N GLU A 209 -4.73 5.72 20.66
CA GLU A 209 -5.10 4.75 21.71
C GLU A 209 -4.59 3.33 21.35
N PRO A 210 -4.20 2.46 22.29
CA PRO A 210 -3.78 1.11 21.93
C PRO A 210 -4.98 0.31 21.40
N LEU A 211 -4.97 -0.03 20.11
CA LEU A 211 -5.87 -1.06 19.58
C LEU A 211 -5.38 -2.42 20.08
N ARG A 212 -6.29 -3.24 20.62
CA ARG A 212 -6.02 -4.65 20.96
C ARG A 212 -5.74 -5.53 19.74
N VAL A 213 -5.77 -4.97 18.53
CA VAL A 213 -5.49 -5.68 17.28
C VAL A 213 -4.16 -5.20 16.72
N THR A 214 -3.11 -5.99 16.94
CA THR A 214 -1.81 -5.79 16.30
C THR A 214 -1.94 -6.03 14.79
N LEU A 215 -2.02 -4.95 14.01
CA LEU A 215 -1.85 -5.02 12.57
C LEU A 215 -0.34 -5.06 12.26
N ARG A 216 0.15 -6.22 11.80
CA ARG A 216 1.46 -6.36 11.15
C ARG A 216 1.23 -6.61 9.65
N GLU A 217 2.07 -5.94 8.87
CA GLU A 217 2.36 -6.11 7.44
C GLU A 217 1.39 -5.45 6.42
N ASN A 218 2.00 -4.54 5.66
CA ASN A 218 1.71 -4.05 4.29
C ASN A 218 0.30 -3.60 3.89
N LEU A 219 -0.66 -3.48 4.81
CA LEU A 219 -1.84 -2.66 4.56
C LEU A 219 -1.79 -1.40 5.43
N LEU A 220 -1.56 -0.29 4.74
CA LEU A 220 -1.83 1.06 5.22
C LEU A 220 -3.22 1.49 4.76
#